data_AF-A0A7Y7CGS0-F1
#
_entry.id   AF-A0A7Y7CGS0-F1
#
_cell.length_a   1.000
_cell.length_b   1.000
_cell.length_c   1.000
_cell.angle_alpha   90.00
_cell.angle_beta   90.00
_cell.angle_gamma   90.00
#
_symmetry.space_group_name_H-M   'P 1'
#
loop_
_entity.id
_entity.type
_entity.pdbx_description
1 polymer ?
#
loop_
_entity_poly.entity_id
_entity_poly.type
_entity_poly.pdbx_seq_one_letter_code
_entity_poly.pdbx_strand_id
1 'polypeptide(L)'
;TFIKVKFFVSFLTGVGTGLICWFFGVSFPIFWGLFAFLINFVQMVGSVICVITVTIFAFVDIESASMLLFFALSATGVQVLFGGVLEPIFMGKSFSINVITILIALMLWGYVWGVPGLVMSIPITVFLKILFDQNKNTRIISKLMSGNS
;
A
#
# COMPACT_ATOMS: atom_id res chain seq x y z
N THR A 1 -5.78 -7.21 -16.01
CA THR A 1 -4.42 -6.62 -15.92
C THR A 1 -4.06 -6.24 -14.49
N PHE A 2 -4.93 -5.53 -13.76
CA PHE A 2 -4.71 -5.12 -12.37
C PHE A 2 -4.32 -6.26 -11.40
N ILE A 3 -5.05 -7.38 -11.39
CA ILE A 3 -4.77 -8.53 -10.51
C ILE A 3 -3.38 -9.12 -10.77
N LYS A 4 -2.93 -9.17 -12.04
CA LYS A 4 -1.58 -9.66 -12.39
C LYS A 4 -0.49 -8.74 -11.85
N VAL A 5 -0.70 -7.42 -11.95
CA VAL A 5 0.23 -6.41 -11.40
C VAL A 5 0.27 -6.50 -9.87
N LYS A 6 -0.89 -6.54 -9.22
CA LYS A 6 -1.04 -6.72 -7.77
C LYS A 6 -0.26 -7.94 -7.29
N PHE A 7 -0.52 -9.10 -7.90
CA PHE A 7 0.14 -10.34 -7.54
C PHE A 7 1.66 -10.25 -7.70
N PHE A 8 2.13 -9.68 -8.82
CA PHE A 8 3.56 -9.54 -9.10
C PHE A 8 4.27 -8.60 -8.10
N VAL A 9 3.66 -7.46 -7.78
CA VAL A 9 4.20 -6.49 -6.82
C VAL A 9 4.17 -7.04 -5.40
N SER A 10 3.07 -7.68 -5.00
CA SER A 10 2.99 -8.32 -3.69
C SER A 10 4.01 -9.45 -3.57
N PHE A 11 4.24 -10.22 -4.64
CA PHE A 11 5.28 -11.26 -4.68
C PHE A 11 6.68 -10.69 -4.48
N LEU A 12 7.03 -9.63 -5.21
CA LEU A 12 8.31 -8.93 -5.01
C LEU A 12 8.45 -8.37 -3.60
N THR A 13 7.37 -7.83 -3.03
CA THR A 13 7.37 -7.33 -1.65
C THR A 13 7.64 -8.45 -0.66
N GLY A 14 6.96 -9.59 -0.79
CA GLY A 14 7.16 -10.75 0.08
C GLY A 14 8.57 -11.32 -0.02
N VAL A 15 9.11 -11.44 -1.24
CA VAL A 15 10.50 -11.87 -1.44
C VAL A 15 11.47 -10.87 -0.83
N GLY A 16 11.27 -9.57 -1.04
CA GLY A 16 12.12 -8.52 -0.46
C GLY A 16 12.11 -8.53 1.07
N THR A 17 10.94 -8.65 1.70
CA THR A 17 10.84 -8.74 3.16
C THR A 17 11.47 -10.01 3.71
N GLY A 18 11.27 -11.15 3.04
CA GLY A 18 11.89 -12.41 3.42
C GLY A 18 13.43 -12.38 3.31
N LEU A 19 13.97 -11.76 2.25
CA LEU A 19 15.41 -11.58 2.07
C LEU A 19 16.02 -10.68 3.14
N ILE A 20 15.34 -9.59 3.52
CA ILE A 20 15.80 -8.73 4.62
C ILE A 20 15.80 -9.53 5.94
N CYS A 21 14.73 -10.26 6.25
CA CYS A 21 14.70 -11.07 7.46
C CYS A 21 15.85 -12.08 7.48
N TRP A 22 16.13 -12.73 6.35
CA TRP A 22 17.24 -13.67 6.22
C TRP A 22 18.61 -13.00 6.40
N PHE A 23 18.82 -11.83 5.79
CA PHE A 23 20.09 -11.10 5.86
C PHE A 23 20.41 -10.61 7.28
N PHE A 24 19.39 -10.17 8.02
CA PHE A 24 19.54 -9.67 9.39
C PHE A 24 19.43 -10.79 10.45
N GLY A 25 19.27 -12.05 10.05
CA GLY A 25 19.20 -13.19 10.96
C GLY A 25 17.89 -13.31 11.76
N VAL A 26 16.83 -12.64 11.31
CA VAL A 26 15.51 -12.71 11.95
C VAL A 26 14.87 -14.07 11.69
N SER A 27 14.33 -14.68 12.74
CA SER A 27 13.71 -15.99 12.70
C SER A 27 12.51 -16.02 11.75
N PHE A 28 12.30 -17.15 11.08
CA PHE A 28 11.19 -17.40 10.14
C PHE A 28 11.11 -16.41 8.94
N PRO A 29 12.18 -16.23 8.14
CA PRO A 29 12.17 -15.31 7.01
C PRO A 29 11.10 -15.66 5.97
N ILE A 30 10.81 -16.95 5.77
CA ILE A 30 9.78 -17.43 4.85
C ILE A 30 8.37 -17.05 5.34
N PHE A 31 8.11 -17.14 6.65
CA PHE A 31 6.83 -16.75 7.25
C PHE A 31 6.61 -15.25 7.06
N TRP A 32 7.60 -14.42 7.39
CA TRP A 32 7.49 -12.97 7.26
C TRP A 32 7.37 -12.52 5.79
N GLY A 33 8.04 -13.21 4.86
CA GLY A 33 7.86 -12.97 3.43
C GLY A 33 6.45 -13.31 2.94
N LEU A 34 5.89 -14.45 3.36
CA LEU A 34 4.50 -14.83 3.04
C LEU A 34 3.49 -13.89 3.69
N PHE A 35 3.73 -13.48 4.94
CA PHE A 35 2.90 -12.50 5.64
C PHE A 35 2.89 -11.15 4.91
N ALA A 36 4.07 -10.66 4.52
CA ALA A 36 4.21 -9.45 3.73
C ALA A 36 3.49 -9.57 2.38
N PHE A 37 3.62 -10.72 1.69
CA PHE A 37 2.90 -11.00 0.44
C PHE A 37 1.38 -10.89 0.62
N LEU A 38 0.82 -11.56 1.63
CA LEU A 38 -0.62 -11.60 1.87
C LEU A 38 -1.16 -10.24 2.27
N ILE A 39 -0.50 -9.55 3.19
CA ILE A 39 -0.99 -8.30 3.74
C ILE A 39 -0.82 -7.14 2.75
N ASN A 40 0.16 -7.21 1.85
CA ASN A 40 0.36 -6.22 0.78
C ASN A 40 -0.84 -6.14 -0.20
N PHE A 41 -1.73 -7.14 -0.23
CA PHE A 41 -3.02 -7.01 -0.92
C PHE A 41 -3.86 -5.85 -0.36
N VAL A 42 -3.78 -5.57 0.94
CA VAL A 42 -4.33 -4.36 1.56
C VAL A 42 -3.28 -3.25 1.46
N GLN A 43 -3.32 -2.52 0.35
CA GLN A 43 -2.40 -1.39 0.08
C GLN A 43 -2.28 -0.49 1.31
N MET A 44 -1.07 0.03 1.57
CA MET A 44 -0.72 0.95 2.65
C MET A 44 -0.93 0.45 4.09
N VAL A 45 -2.12 0.02 4.47
CA VAL A 45 -2.41 -0.51 5.83
C VAL A 45 -1.61 -1.79 6.06
N GLY A 46 -1.62 -2.71 5.09
CA GLY A 46 -0.87 -3.94 5.22
C GLY A 46 0.64 -3.72 5.26
N SER A 47 1.13 -2.74 4.50
CA SER A 47 2.54 -2.35 4.50
C SER A 47 2.99 -1.86 5.89
N VAL A 48 2.23 -0.94 6.49
CA VAL A 48 2.51 -0.39 7.83
C VAL A 48 2.42 -1.48 8.90
N ILE A 49 1.35 -2.29 8.90
CA ILE A 49 1.18 -3.38 9.86
C ILE A 49 2.32 -4.40 9.74
N CYS A 50 2.72 -4.74 8.52
CA CYS A 50 3.82 -5.66 8.29
C CYS A 50 5.13 -5.14 8.88
N VAL A 51 5.51 -3.89 8.59
CA VAL A 51 6.75 -3.29 9.09
C VAL A 51 6.74 -3.27 10.61
N ILE A 52 5.64 -2.82 11.22
CA ILE A 52 5.51 -2.75 12.68
C ILE A 52 5.66 -4.14 13.29
N THR A 53 4.91 -5.12 12.80
CA THR A 53 4.91 -6.48 13.35
C THR A 53 6.27 -7.15 13.20
N VAL A 54 6.88 -7.06 12.01
CA VAL A 54 8.21 -7.60 11.71
C VAL A 54 9.29 -6.94 12.57
N THR A 55 9.22 -5.62 12.76
CA THR A 55 10.21 -4.87 13.56
C THR A 55 10.10 -5.21 15.04
N ILE A 56 8.87 -5.34 15.57
CA ILE A 56 8.65 -5.78 16.95
C ILE A 56 9.21 -7.19 17.14
N PHE A 57 8.98 -8.10 16.18
CA PHE A 57 9.53 -9.44 16.26
C PHE A 57 11.06 -9.45 16.18
N ALA A 58 11.65 -8.67 15.29
CA ALA A 58 13.10 -8.54 15.17
C ALA A 58 13.76 -7.96 16.44
N PHE A 59 13.01 -7.27 17.31
CA PHE A 59 13.49 -6.85 18.63
C PHE A 59 13.86 -8.02 19.54
N VAL A 60 13.28 -9.20 19.30
CA VAL A 60 13.59 -10.41 20.06
C VAL A 60 14.88 -11.08 19.57
N ASP A 61 15.14 -11.04 18.26
CA ASP A 61 16.29 -11.72 17.64
C ASP A 61 17.54 -10.82 17.53
N ILE A 62 17.37 -9.50 17.42
CA ILE A 62 18.47 -8.55 17.20
C ILE A 62 18.82 -7.82 18.50
N GLU A 63 19.97 -8.16 19.09
CA GLU A 63 20.44 -7.55 20.35
C GLU A 63 20.95 -6.11 20.18
N SER A 64 21.48 -5.79 18.99
CA SER A 64 22.07 -4.47 18.72
C SER A 64 21.02 -3.46 18.25
N ALA A 65 20.81 -2.40 19.03
CA ALA A 65 19.88 -1.32 18.71
C ALA A 65 20.20 -0.65 17.36
N SER A 66 21.48 -0.57 16.97
CA SER A 66 21.87 -0.03 15.66
C SER A 66 21.45 -0.95 14.52
N MET A 67 21.69 -2.27 14.64
CA MET A 67 21.23 -3.24 13.65
C MET A 67 19.70 -3.26 13.54
N LEU A 68 18.97 -3.11 14.64
CA LEU A 68 17.52 -3.07 14.62
C LEU A 68 16.98 -1.84 13.89
N LEU A 69 17.60 -0.67 14.08
CA LEU A 69 17.26 0.53 13.31
C LEU A 69 17.54 0.35 11.81
N PHE A 70 18.69 -0.25 11.46
CA PHE A 70 19.00 -0.58 10.06
C PHE A 70 18.00 -1.57 9.46
N PHE A 71 17.59 -2.58 10.24
CA PHE A 71 16.56 -3.53 9.83
C PHE A 71 15.23 -2.82 9.58
N ALA A 72 14.74 -2.02 10.53
CA ALA A 72 13.48 -1.29 10.39
C ALA A 72 13.48 -0.34 9.18
N LEU A 73 14.59 0.36 8.95
CA LEU A 73 14.79 1.22 7.78
C LEU A 73 14.78 0.41 6.48
N SER A 74 15.49 -0.71 6.42
CA SER A 74 15.52 -1.57 5.23
C SER A 74 14.15 -2.19 4.93
N ALA A 75 13.45 -2.69 5.95
CA ALA A 75 12.12 -3.27 5.84
C ALA A 75 11.10 -2.23 5.36
N THR A 76 11.15 -1.02 5.90
CA THR A 76 10.36 0.14 5.43
C THR A 76 10.72 0.48 3.99
N GLY A 77 12.01 0.50 3.65
CA GLY A 77 12.50 0.81 2.31
C GLY A 77 11.93 -0.16 1.26
N VAL A 78 11.98 -1.46 1.51
CA VAL A 78 11.39 -2.48 0.62
C VAL A 78 9.89 -2.28 0.47
N GLN A 79 9.18 -2.08 1.58
CA GLN A 79 7.74 -1.87 1.58
C GLN A 79 7.33 -0.60 0.80
N VAL A 80 8.06 0.50 0.96
CA VAL A 80 7.84 1.74 0.22
C VAL A 80 8.21 1.59 -1.25
N LEU A 81 9.34 0.96 -1.57
CA LEU A 81 9.78 0.77 -2.96
C LEU A 81 8.81 -0.12 -3.74
N PHE A 82 8.45 -1.28 -3.18
CA PHE A 82 7.60 -2.23 -3.90
C PHE A 82 6.11 -1.87 -3.78
N GLY A 83 5.59 -1.66 -2.57
CA GLY A 83 4.18 -1.36 -2.34
C GLY A 83 3.80 0.10 -2.59
N GLY A 84 4.72 1.05 -2.36
CA GLY A 84 4.45 2.48 -2.50
C GLY A 84 4.81 3.08 -3.86
N VAL A 85 5.88 2.61 -4.51
CA VAL A 85 6.43 3.21 -5.74
C VAL A 85 6.22 2.32 -6.97
N LEU A 86 6.60 1.04 -6.92
CA LEU A 86 6.37 0.12 -8.03
C LEU A 86 4.88 -0.04 -8.30
N GLU A 87 4.06 -0.26 -7.26
CA GLU A 87 2.63 -0.49 -7.45
C GLU A 87 1.93 0.59 -8.28
N PRO A 88 2.04 1.91 -7.97
CA PRO A 88 1.44 2.96 -8.80
C PRO A 88 2.09 3.12 -10.18
N ILE A 89 3.39 2.87 -10.32
CA ILE A 89 4.08 2.92 -11.62
C ILE A 89 3.52 1.83 -12.55
N PHE A 90 3.42 0.59 -12.06
CA PHE A 90 2.89 -0.54 -12.82
C PHE A 90 1.37 -0.47 -13.01
N MET A 91 0.65 0.15 -12.06
CA MET A 91 -0.77 0.47 -12.20
C MET A 91 -1.03 1.65 -13.16
N GLY A 92 0.01 2.38 -13.58
CA GLY A 92 0.00 3.23 -14.75
C GLY A 92 -1.16 4.22 -14.82
N LYS A 93 -1.00 5.39 -14.19
CA LYS A 93 -1.72 6.65 -14.55
C LYS A 93 -3.21 6.53 -14.92
N SER A 94 -4.06 5.87 -14.12
CA SER A 94 -5.51 5.87 -14.41
C SER A 94 -6.32 6.95 -13.68
N PHE A 95 -5.70 7.97 -13.06
CA PHE A 95 -6.43 8.97 -12.30
C PHE A 95 -6.19 10.38 -12.79
N SER A 96 -6.73 10.67 -13.97
CA SER A 96 -7.35 11.98 -14.22
C SER A 96 -8.58 12.10 -13.31
N ILE A 97 -8.32 12.33 -12.02
CA ILE A 97 -9.33 12.74 -11.05
C ILE A 97 -9.14 14.23 -10.84
N ASN A 98 -10.22 14.99 -11.01
CA ASN A 98 -10.22 16.43 -10.81
C ASN A 98 -9.73 16.74 -9.38
N VAL A 99 -8.83 17.72 -9.25
CA VAL A 99 -8.24 18.18 -7.98
C VAL A 99 -9.32 18.45 -6.91
N ILE A 100 -10.48 18.96 -7.31
CA ILE A 100 -11.62 19.19 -6.43
C ILE A 100 -12.14 17.89 -5.81
N THR A 101 -12.23 16.80 -6.58
CA THR A 101 -12.69 15.50 -6.08
C THR A 101 -11.70 14.92 -5.08
N ILE A 102 -10.40 15.13 -5.29
CA ILE A 102 -9.35 14.72 -4.36
C ILE A 102 -9.47 15.50 -3.04
N LEU A 103 -9.67 16.82 -3.11
CA LEU A 103 -9.84 17.65 -1.91
C LEU A 103 -11.08 17.24 -1.10
N ILE A 104 -12.23 17.02 -1.76
CA ILE A 104 -13.46 16.55 -1.10
C ILE A 104 -13.24 15.18 -0.45
N ALA A 105 -12.60 14.27 -1.18
CA ALA A 105 -12.28 12.96 -0.65
C ALA A 105 -11.33 13.05 0.57
N LEU A 106 -10.31 13.91 0.52
CA LEU A 106 -9.39 14.11 1.63
C LEU A 106 -10.11 14.64 2.86
N MET A 107 -11.03 15.59 2.69
CA MET A 107 -11.84 16.11 3.79
C MET A 107 -12.78 15.04 4.36
N LEU A 108 -13.45 14.25 3.51
CA LEU A 108 -14.35 13.17 3.93
C LEU A 108 -13.60 12.06 4.66
N TRP A 109 -12.62 11.45 4.01
CA TRP A 109 -11.90 10.31 4.59
C TRP A 109 -10.98 10.73 5.74
N GLY A 110 -10.41 11.94 5.68
CA GLY A 110 -9.68 12.54 6.78
C GLY A 110 -10.54 12.80 8.01
N TYR A 111 -11.81 13.19 7.82
CA TYR A 111 -12.76 13.31 8.93
C TYR A 111 -13.14 11.97 9.55
N VAL A 112 -13.34 10.93 8.73
CA VAL A 112 -13.83 9.63 9.22
C VAL A 112 -12.74 8.82 9.94
N TRP A 113 -11.47 8.84 9.48
CA TRP A 113 -10.39 7.99 10.02
C TRP A 113 -9.13 8.75 10.42
N GLY A 114 -9.07 10.08 10.24
CA GLY A 114 -7.88 10.87 10.52
C GLY A 114 -6.76 10.67 9.48
N VAL A 115 -5.51 10.61 9.95
CA VAL A 115 -4.31 10.50 9.09
C VAL A 115 -4.32 9.27 8.17
N PRO A 116 -4.68 8.05 8.63
CA PRO A 116 -4.83 6.88 7.74
C PRO A 116 -5.88 7.10 6.64
N GLY A 117 -6.97 7.80 6.95
CA GLY A 117 -8.04 8.13 6.01
C GLY A 117 -7.58 9.07 4.90
N LEU A 118 -6.70 10.02 5.20
CA LEU A 118 -6.11 10.92 4.20
C LEU A 118 -5.31 10.15 3.16
N VAL A 119 -4.51 9.18 3.57
CA VAL A 119 -3.66 8.45 2.62
C VAL A 119 -4.45 7.41 1.82
N MET A 120 -5.48 6.81 2.42
CA MET A 120 -6.42 5.92 1.73
C MET A 120 -7.45 6.64 0.87
N SER A 121 -7.59 7.95 1.03
CA SER A 121 -8.63 8.75 0.38
C SER A 121 -8.59 8.61 -1.14
N ILE A 122 -7.39 8.66 -1.72
CA ILE A 122 -7.17 8.57 -3.16
C ILE A 122 -7.60 7.19 -3.68
N PRO A 123 -7.03 6.04 -3.23
CA PRO A 123 -7.40 4.73 -3.75
C PRO A 123 -8.88 4.36 -3.52
N ILE A 124 -9.49 4.79 -2.41
CA ILE A 124 -10.92 4.53 -2.16
C ILE A 124 -11.79 5.33 -3.15
N THR A 125 -11.49 6.61 -3.37
CA THR A 125 -12.26 7.48 -4.27
C THR A 125 -12.16 7.02 -5.72
N VAL A 126 -10.96 6.59 -6.09
CA VAL A 126 -10.66 5.89 -7.33
C VAL A 126 -11.53 4.64 -7.53
N PHE A 127 -11.60 3.79 -6.51
CA PHE A 127 -12.34 2.55 -6.57
C PHE A 127 -13.84 2.81 -6.74
N LEU A 128 -14.37 3.78 -5.97
CA LEU A 128 -15.75 4.25 -6.11
C LEU A 128 -16.04 4.79 -7.51
N LYS A 129 -15.13 5.58 -8.08
CA LYS A 129 -15.26 6.07 -9.47
C LYS A 129 -15.37 4.91 -10.46
N ILE A 130 -14.51 3.90 -10.35
CA ILE A 130 -14.53 2.73 -11.24
C ILE A 130 -15.85 1.96 -11.12
N LEU A 131 -16.35 1.75 -9.90
CA LEU A 131 -17.66 1.13 -9.67
C LEU A 131 -18.80 1.92 -10.31
N PHE A 132 -18.78 3.25 -10.17
CA PHE A 132 -19.78 4.13 -10.78
C PHE A 132 -19.66 4.21 -12.31
N ASP A 133 -18.48 3.97 -12.88
CA ASP A 133 -18.27 3.96 -14.32
C ASP A 133 -18.81 2.67 -14.98
N GLN A 134 -18.91 1.57 -14.22
CA GLN A 134 -19.50 0.31 -14.72
C GLN A 134 -21.03 0.35 -14.78
N ASN A 135 -21.70 1.17 -13.95
CA ASN A 135 -23.16 1.29 -13.96
C ASN A 135 -23.64 2.43 -14.87
N LYS A 136 -24.44 2.10 -15.90
CA LYS A 136 -25.01 3.08 -16.85
C LYS A 136 -25.80 4.23 -16.17
N ASN A 137 -26.45 3.98 -15.02
CA ASN A 137 -27.19 5.00 -14.26
C ASN A 137 -26.30 5.94 -13.44
N THR A 138 -25.07 5.55 -13.09
CA THR A 138 -24.16 6.33 -12.20
C THR A 138 -23.06 7.06 -12.96
N ARG A 139 -23.02 6.90 -14.28
CA ARG A 139 -22.05 7.51 -15.20
C ARG A 139 -22.06 9.05 -15.18
N ILE A 140 -23.19 9.66 -14.82
CA ILE A 140 -23.31 11.13 -14.65
C ILE A 140 -22.47 11.62 -13.47
N ILE A 141 -22.45 10.86 -12.36
CA ILE A 141 -21.65 11.17 -11.17
C ILE A 141 -20.16 10.96 -11.47
N SER A 142 -19.82 9.90 -12.20
CA SER A 142 -18.45 9.67 -12.72
C SER A 142 -17.97 10.84 -13.60
N LYS A 143 -18.83 11.35 -14.50
CA LYS A 143 -18.54 12.53 -15.34
C LYS A 143 -18.28 13.79 -14.51
N LEU A 144 -19.12 14.09 -13.52
CA LEU A 144 -18.92 15.22 -12.59
C LEU A 144 -17.59 15.11 -11.82
N MET A 145 -17.22 13.91 -11.37
CA MET A 145 -15.95 13.64 -10.69
C MET A 145 -14.73 13.76 -11.62
N SER A 146 -14.89 13.53 -12.92
CA SER A 146 -13.83 13.68 -13.92
C SER A 146 -13.64 15.10 -14.45
N GLY A 147 -14.58 16.02 -14.18
CA GLY A 147 -14.43 17.44 -14.50
C GLY A 147 -14.45 17.81 -15.99
N ASN A 148 -14.93 16.92 -16.88
CA ASN A 148 -15.07 17.24 -18.31
C ASN A 148 -16.54 17.19 -18.73
N SER A 149 -17.03 18.32 -19.25
CA SER A 149 -18.20 18.38 -20.14
C SER A 149 -17.94 17.60 -21.41
#